data_AF-A0A956XW33-F1
#
_entry.id   AF-A0A956XW33-F1
#
_cell.length_a   1.000
_cell.length_b   1.000
_cell.length_c   1.000
_cell.angle_alpha   90.00
_cell.angle_beta   90.00
_cell.angle_gamma   90.00
#
_symmetry.space_group_name_H-M   'P 1'
#
loop_
_entity.id
_entity.type
_entity.pdbx_description
1 polymer ?
#
loop_
_entity_poly.entity_id
_entity_poly.type
_entity_poly.pdbx_seq_one_letter_code
_entity_poly.pdbx_strand_id
1 'polypeptide(L)'
;VKSQGVEVRFSSEDSFRSDLVDLLTVYRAVDEIGVNRVGIADTVGVAHPMQVHELVRTLRGVVHCDIEFHGHNDTGCAIANAFAALSAGATHIDTSVLGIGERNGITPLGGFVARMYAQNPELIRRRYDLPLLREIENLVANLVEVDVPFNNYITGYTAFTHKAGIHAKAILNNPSTYEILDPADFGLTRYVHVAHRLTGWNAIKQRAEQL
;
A
#
# COMPACT_ATOMS: atom_id res chain seq x y z
N VAL A 1 27.92 11.60 -7.57
CA VAL A 1 26.91 11.55 -6.49
C VAL A 1 27.58 11.41 -5.12
N LYS A 2 28.23 10.28 -4.81
CA LYS A 2 28.90 10.08 -3.49
C LYS A 2 29.90 11.18 -3.10
N SER A 3 30.70 11.69 -4.05
CA SER A 3 31.65 12.80 -3.78
C SER A 3 30.99 14.12 -3.37
N GLN A 4 29.68 14.25 -3.54
CA GLN A 4 28.88 15.42 -3.15
C GLN A 4 28.13 15.19 -1.83
N GLY A 5 28.35 14.06 -1.14
CA GLY A 5 27.68 13.75 0.13
C GLY A 5 26.18 13.42 0.01
N VAL A 6 25.71 13.06 -1.19
CA VAL A 6 24.30 12.73 -1.46
C VAL A 6 24.12 11.21 -1.49
N GLU A 7 22.98 10.72 -0.96
CA GLU A 7 22.60 9.31 -1.07
C GLU A 7 22.47 8.88 -2.53
N VAL A 8 22.93 7.67 -2.83
CA VAL A 8 22.82 7.08 -4.16
C VAL A 8 22.11 5.73 -4.09
N ARG A 9 21.15 5.56 -4.99
CA ARG A 9 20.51 4.27 -5.25
C ARG A 9 20.78 3.84 -6.69
N PHE A 10 20.77 2.53 -6.91
CA PHE A 10 20.85 1.93 -8.24
C PHE A 10 19.70 0.96 -8.44
N SER A 11 18.96 1.09 -9.54
CA SER A 11 17.79 0.25 -9.80
C SER A 11 17.85 -0.33 -11.20
N SER A 12 17.37 -1.56 -11.36
CA SER A 12 17.04 -2.13 -12.67
C SER A 12 15.58 -1.85 -13.00
N GLU A 13 15.29 -1.48 -14.23
CA GLU A 13 13.93 -1.51 -14.76
C GLU A 13 13.54 -2.94 -15.16
N ASP A 14 12.27 -3.31 -14.98
CA ASP A 14 11.71 -4.59 -15.44
C ASP A 14 12.47 -5.83 -14.94
N SER A 15 12.76 -5.85 -13.64
CA SER A 15 13.59 -6.86 -12.98
C SER A 15 13.07 -8.29 -13.16
N PHE A 16 11.74 -8.47 -13.18
CA PHE A 16 11.10 -9.78 -13.22
C PHE A 16 11.07 -10.44 -14.60
N ARG A 17 11.52 -9.72 -15.63
CA ARG A 17 11.69 -10.24 -16.99
C ARG A 17 13.14 -10.18 -17.47
N SER A 18 14.05 -9.75 -16.61
CA SER A 18 15.49 -9.75 -16.85
C SER A 18 16.09 -11.13 -16.57
N ASP A 19 17.24 -11.45 -17.19
CA ASP A 19 18.00 -12.65 -16.81
C ASP A 19 18.47 -12.52 -15.35
N LEU A 20 18.17 -13.55 -14.55
CA LEU A 20 18.42 -13.52 -13.11
C LEU A 20 19.92 -13.48 -12.78
N VAL A 21 20.75 -14.17 -13.56
CA VAL A 21 22.19 -14.24 -13.31
C VAL A 21 22.83 -12.89 -13.58
N ASP A 22 22.46 -12.25 -14.69
CA ASP A 22 22.95 -10.92 -15.04
C ASP A 22 22.49 -9.88 -14.02
N LEU A 23 21.21 -9.92 -13.64
CA LEU A 23 20.63 -9.01 -12.65
C LEU A 23 21.38 -9.06 -11.31
N LEU A 24 21.58 -10.26 -10.75
CA LEU A 24 22.27 -10.44 -9.48
C LEU A 24 23.77 -10.10 -9.58
N THR A 25 24.40 -10.36 -10.73
CA THR A 25 25.80 -10.02 -10.98
C THR A 25 26.00 -8.50 -10.96
N VAL A 26 25.11 -7.75 -11.61
CA VAL A 26 25.15 -6.28 -11.61
C VAL A 26 24.94 -5.75 -10.20
N TYR A 27 23.94 -6.23 -9.46
CA TYR A 27 23.70 -5.75 -8.09
C TYR A 27 24.87 -6.03 -7.14
N ARG A 28 25.51 -7.20 -7.23
CA ARG A 28 26.71 -7.50 -6.44
C ARG A 28 27.83 -6.52 -6.74
N ALA A 29 28.12 -6.26 -8.02
CA ALA A 29 29.16 -5.32 -8.41
C ALA A 29 28.87 -3.90 -7.93
N VAL A 30 27.59 -3.48 -7.97
CA VAL A 30 27.16 -2.16 -7.49
C VAL A 30 27.25 -2.05 -5.96
N ASP A 31 26.92 -3.11 -5.23
CA ASP A 31 27.06 -3.17 -3.77
C ASP A 31 28.55 -3.09 -3.35
N GLU A 32 29.45 -3.74 -4.07
CA GLU A 32 30.91 -3.66 -3.85
C GLU A 32 31.46 -2.23 -4.05
N ILE A 33 30.88 -1.45 -4.97
CA ILE A 33 31.18 -0.01 -5.15
C ILE A 33 30.64 0.85 -3.98
N GLY A 34 29.63 0.32 -3.28
CA GLY A 34 29.02 0.90 -2.09
C GLY A 34 27.95 1.94 -2.41
N VAL A 35 26.75 1.48 -2.77
CA VAL A 35 25.55 2.34 -2.85
C VAL A 35 24.77 2.30 -1.53
N ASN A 36 23.91 3.29 -1.30
CA ASN A 36 23.04 3.28 -0.11
C ASN A 36 21.95 2.21 -0.25
N ARG A 37 21.45 2.02 -1.48
CA ARG A 37 20.31 1.14 -1.76
C ARG A 37 20.34 0.60 -3.18
N VAL A 38 19.81 -0.60 -3.36
CA VAL A 38 19.46 -1.16 -4.66
C VAL A 38 17.94 -1.26 -4.82
N GLY A 39 17.42 -1.12 -6.04
CA GLY A 39 15.98 -1.10 -6.29
C GLY A 39 15.50 -2.08 -7.36
N ILE A 40 14.58 -2.96 -7.00
CA ILE A 40 13.89 -3.89 -7.92
C ILE A 40 12.57 -3.24 -8.37
N ALA A 41 12.26 -3.34 -9.67
CA ALA A 41 11.03 -2.83 -10.25
C ALA A 41 10.26 -3.91 -11.04
N ASP A 42 9.00 -4.18 -10.66
CA ASP A 42 8.01 -4.83 -11.52
C ASP A 42 7.30 -3.78 -12.38
N THR A 43 8.01 -3.28 -13.39
CA THR A 43 7.57 -2.18 -14.26
C THR A 43 6.29 -2.52 -15.04
N VAL A 44 6.11 -3.81 -15.37
CA VAL A 44 4.97 -4.27 -16.18
C VAL A 44 3.77 -4.74 -15.33
N GLY A 45 3.98 -5.03 -14.04
CA GLY A 45 2.91 -5.53 -13.17
C GLY A 45 2.63 -7.02 -13.36
N VAL A 46 3.66 -7.80 -13.70
CA VAL A 46 3.54 -9.24 -14.01
C VAL A 46 3.88 -10.14 -12.81
N ALA A 47 4.62 -9.63 -11.84
CA ALA A 47 5.14 -10.44 -10.75
C ALA A 47 4.02 -10.83 -9.77
N HIS A 48 4.04 -12.08 -9.32
CA HIS A 48 3.19 -12.52 -8.21
C HIS A 48 3.96 -12.55 -6.87
N PRO A 49 3.27 -12.57 -5.71
CA PRO A 49 3.92 -12.37 -4.42
C PRO A 49 5.05 -13.36 -4.09
N MET A 50 4.89 -14.64 -4.46
CA MET A 50 5.94 -15.65 -4.24
C MET A 50 7.22 -15.39 -5.04
N GLN A 51 7.11 -14.93 -6.30
CA GLN A 51 8.25 -14.52 -7.12
C GLN A 51 8.98 -13.32 -6.51
N VAL A 52 8.21 -12.33 -6.05
CA VAL A 52 8.78 -11.15 -5.37
C VAL A 52 9.52 -11.55 -4.11
N HIS A 53 8.93 -12.41 -3.28
CA HIS A 53 9.57 -12.89 -2.07
C HIS A 53 10.89 -13.62 -2.36
N GLU A 54 10.89 -14.53 -3.34
CA GLU A 54 12.07 -15.32 -3.71
C GLU A 54 13.20 -14.43 -4.26
N LEU A 55 12.88 -13.51 -5.17
CA LEU A 55 13.86 -12.61 -5.75
C LEU A 55 14.46 -11.68 -4.69
N VAL A 56 13.62 -11.05 -3.85
CA VAL A 56 14.10 -10.14 -2.79
C VAL A 56 14.92 -10.90 -1.75
N ARG A 57 14.50 -12.10 -1.36
CA ARG A 57 15.24 -12.95 -0.41
C ARG A 57 16.61 -13.33 -0.98
N THR A 58 16.66 -13.65 -2.26
CA THR A 58 17.91 -13.98 -2.96
C THR A 58 18.81 -12.74 -3.01
N LEU A 59 18.28 -11.59 -3.45
CA LEU A 59 19.02 -10.33 -3.49
C LEU A 59 19.55 -9.95 -2.11
N ARG A 60 18.76 -10.13 -1.05
CA ARG A 60 19.18 -9.85 0.32
C ARG A 60 20.41 -10.65 0.77
N GLY A 61 20.61 -11.85 0.22
CA GLY A 61 21.81 -12.66 0.44
C GLY A 61 23.00 -12.29 -0.45
N VAL A 62 22.78 -11.47 -1.49
CA VAL A 62 23.81 -11.04 -2.47
C VAL A 62 24.38 -9.66 -2.13
N VAL A 63 23.56 -8.74 -1.64
CA VAL A 63 23.97 -7.36 -1.31
C VAL A 63 23.93 -7.11 0.19
N HIS A 64 24.63 -6.09 0.67
CA HIS A 64 24.63 -5.65 2.08
C HIS A 64 23.93 -4.29 2.30
N CYS A 65 23.76 -3.47 1.26
CA CYS A 65 23.01 -2.22 1.33
C CYS A 65 21.49 -2.41 1.49
N ASP A 66 20.73 -1.30 1.57
CA ASP A 66 19.27 -1.35 1.62
C ASP A 66 18.64 -1.88 0.32
N ILE A 67 17.40 -2.34 0.39
CA ILE A 67 16.65 -2.83 -0.78
C ILE A 67 15.31 -2.08 -0.89
N GLU A 68 15.04 -1.56 -2.08
CA GLU A 68 13.80 -0.91 -2.47
C GLU A 68 13.01 -1.79 -3.42
N PHE A 69 11.68 -1.78 -3.27
CA PHE A 69 10.77 -2.44 -4.19
C PHE A 69 9.75 -1.47 -4.76
N HIS A 70 9.61 -1.50 -6.09
CA HIS A 70 8.62 -0.80 -6.88
C HIS A 70 7.79 -1.82 -7.66
N GLY A 71 6.46 -1.71 -7.61
CA GLY A 71 5.59 -2.66 -8.31
C GLY A 71 4.34 -2.00 -8.87
N HIS A 72 4.08 -2.25 -10.15
CA HIS A 72 2.84 -1.87 -10.81
C HIS A 72 1.68 -2.81 -10.46
N ASN A 73 0.45 -2.32 -10.68
CA ASN A 73 -0.77 -2.95 -10.20
C ASN A 73 -1.66 -3.54 -11.30
N ASP A 74 -1.14 -3.74 -12.52
CA ASP A 74 -1.91 -4.20 -13.68
C ASP A 74 -2.69 -5.50 -13.41
N THR A 75 -2.13 -6.40 -12.60
CA THR A 75 -2.73 -7.69 -12.21
C THR A 75 -3.27 -7.70 -10.76
N GLY A 76 -3.37 -6.54 -10.12
CA GLY A 76 -3.90 -6.41 -8.75
C GLY A 76 -2.96 -6.87 -7.64
N CYS A 77 -1.67 -7.08 -7.94
CA CYS A 77 -0.72 -7.65 -6.99
C CYS A 77 0.12 -6.62 -6.23
N ALA A 78 0.07 -5.32 -6.52
CA ALA A 78 1.06 -4.34 -6.02
C ALA A 78 1.19 -4.33 -4.48
N ILE A 79 0.06 -4.29 -3.74
CA ILE A 79 0.07 -4.32 -2.26
C ILE A 79 0.62 -5.65 -1.73
N ALA A 80 0.22 -6.77 -2.33
CA ALA A 80 0.67 -8.09 -1.91
C ALA A 80 2.17 -8.28 -2.17
N ASN A 81 2.65 -7.79 -3.32
CA ASN A 81 4.05 -7.78 -3.70
C ASN A 81 4.89 -6.90 -2.78
N ALA A 82 4.42 -5.70 -2.43
CA ALA A 82 5.08 -4.84 -1.46
C ALA A 82 5.23 -5.52 -0.09
N PHE A 83 4.17 -6.18 0.40
CA PHE A 83 4.23 -6.94 1.65
C PHE A 83 5.17 -8.15 1.57
N ALA A 84 5.18 -8.85 0.43
CA ALA A 84 6.08 -9.98 0.19
C ALA A 84 7.55 -9.55 0.14
N ALA A 85 7.85 -8.40 -0.48
CA ALA A 85 9.18 -7.80 -0.51
C ALA A 85 9.68 -7.44 0.89
N LEU A 86 8.86 -6.76 1.70
CA LEU A 86 9.20 -6.47 3.10
C LEU A 86 9.47 -7.75 3.90
N SER A 87 8.61 -8.76 3.73
CA SER A 87 8.76 -10.06 4.40
C SER A 87 10.04 -10.81 3.99
N ALA A 88 10.59 -10.49 2.83
CA ALA A 88 11.84 -11.06 2.30
C ALA A 88 13.09 -10.25 2.66
N GLY A 89 12.94 -9.08 3.29
CA GLY A 89 14.05 -8.23 3.71
C GLY A 89 14.26 -6.95 2.90
N ALA A 90 13.29 -6.55 2.06
CA ALA A 90 13.26 -5.18 1.55
C ALA A 90 13.08 -4.19 2.70
N THR A 91 13.70 -3.01 2.58
CA THR A 91 13.64 -1.95 3.60
C THR A 91 12.84 -0.73 3.15
N HIS A 92 12.60 -0.59 1.85
CA HIS A 92 11.88 0.53 1.24
C HIS A 92 10.84 0.04 0.24
N ILE A 93 9.71 0.75 0.18
CA ILE A 93 8.58 0.45 -0.71
C ILE A 93 8.12 1.75 -1.35
N ASP A 94 8.05 1.74 -2.68
CA ASP A 94 7.44 2.83 -3.42
C ASP A 94 5.91 2.76 -3.30
N THR A 95 5.30 3.91 -3.01
CA THR A 95 3.85 4.07 -2.97
C THR A 95 3.44 5.35 -3.68
N SER A 96 2.19 5.44 -4.07
CA SER A 96 1.58 6.65 -4.60
C SER A 96 0.22 6.89 -3.94
N VAL A 97 -0.17 8.16 -3.76
CA VAL A 97 -1.48 8.51 -3.23
C VAL A 97 -2.55 8.02 -4.19
N LEU A 98 -3.57 7.30 -3.70
CA LEU A 98 -4.55 6.57 -4.51
C LEU A 98 -3.96 5.55 -5.50
N GLY A 99 -2.65 5.28 -5.41
CA GLY A 99 -1.93 4.37 -6.31
C GLY A 99 -1.70 4.95 -7.71
N ILE A 100 -1.94 6.24 -7.95
CA ILE A 100 -1.83 6.82 -9.30
C ILE A 100 -0.41 6.65 -9.87
N GLY A 101 -0.32 6.40 -11.17
CA GLY A 101 0.92 6.18 -11.90
C GLY A 101 0.61 5.81 -13.34
N GLU A 102 1.59 5.26 -14.08
CA GLU A 102 1.31 4.76 -15.43
C GLU A 102 0.27 3.63 -15.41
N ARG A 103 -0.60 3.59 -16.42
CA ARG A 103 -1.70 2.61 -16.55
C ARG A 103 -2.65 2.68 -15.35
N ASN A 104 -2.81 1.62 -14.57
CA ASN A 104 -3.56 1.64 -13.31
C ASN A 104 -2.67 1.87 -12.07
N GLY A 105 -1.40 2.21 -12.31
CA GLY A 105 -0.47 2.72 -11.32
C GLY A 105 0.24 1.64 -10.50
N ILE A 106 0.58 2.01 -9.26
CA ILE A 106 1.49 1.27 -8.38
C ILE A 106 0.84 1.00 -7.01
N THR A 107 1.62 0.54 -6.03
CA THR A 107 1.14 0.32 -4.66
C THR A 107 0.46 1.58 -4.09
N PRO A 108 -0.86 1.57 -3.80
CA PRO A 108 -1.54 2.71 -3.21
C PRO A 108 -1.10 2.91 -1.77
N LEU A 109 -0.80 4.16 -1.38
CA LEU A 109 -0.39 4.54 -0.02
C LEU A 109 -1.42 4.04 1.03
N GLY A 110 -2.71 4.33 0.82
CA GLY A 110 -3.77 3.89 1.74
C GLY A 110 -3.87 2.36 1.85
N GLY A 111 -3.72 1.65 0.73
CA GLY A 111 -3.71 0.18 0.72
C GLY A 111 -2.49 -0.42 1.43
N PHE A 112 -1.31 0.17 1.24
CA PHE A 112 -0.10 -0.20 1.96
C PHE A 112 -0.24 0.03 3.47
N VAL A 113 -0.70 1.23 3.88
CA VAL A 113 -0.97 1.57 5.28
C VAL A 113 -1.96 0.59 5.90
N ALA A 114 -3.08 0.28 5.22
CA ALA A 114 -4.07 -0.68 5.70
C ALA A 114 -3.47 -2.07 5.94
N ARG A 115 -2.66 -2.57 4.99
CA ARG A 115 -2.03 -3.90 5.09
C ARG A 115 -1.02 -3.95 6.24
N MET A 116 -0.20 -2.91 6.40
CA MET A 116 0.79 -2.84 7.47
C MET A 116 0.14 -2.60 8.84
N TYR A 117 -0.94 -1.82 8.89
CA TYR A 117 -1.73 -1.62 10.09
C TYR A 117 -2.29 -2.95 10.59
N ALA A 118 -2.88 -3.75 9.69
CA ALA A 118 -3.40 -5.07 10.03
C ALA A 118 -2.31 -6.05 10.54
N GLN A 119 -1.03 -5.79 10.26
CA GLN A 119 0.09 -6.58 10.79
C GLN A 119 0.56 -6.06 12.16
N ASN A 120 0.68 -4.74 12.33
CA ASN A 120 1.11 -4.11 13.57
C ASN A 120 0.51 -2.69 13.70
N PRO A 121 -0.68 -2.56 14.32
CA PRO A 121 -1.36 -1.28 14.48
C PRO A 121 -0.52 -0.24 15.22
N GLU A 122 0.11 -0.64 16.33
CA GLU A 122 0.93 0.22 17.19
C GLU A 122 2.08 0.88 16.43
N LEU A 123 2.78 0.12 15.59
CA LEU A 123 3.88 0.64 14.78
C LEU A 123 3.38 1.70 13.80
N ILE A 124 2.24 1.44 13.17
CA ILE A 124 1.68 2.31 12.13
C ILE A 124 1.12 3.60 12.73
N ARG A 125 0.39 3.53 13.85
CA ARG A 125 -0.07 4.72 14.60
C ARG A 125 1.07 5.64 15.03
N ARG A 126 2.24 5.07 15.39
CA ARG A 126 3.41 5.86 15.80
C ARG A 126 4.15 6.49 14.63
N ARG A 127 4.05 5.90 13.43
CA ARG A 127 4.86 6.27 12.27
C ARG A 127 4.14 7.23 11.32
N TYR A 128 2.82 7.16 11.24
CA TYR A 128 2.01 7.96 10.32
C TYR A 128 0.91 8.70 11.05
N ASP A 129 0.59 9.89 10.57
CA ASP A 129 -0.61 10.64 10.97
C ASP A 129 -1.81 10.11 10.17
N LEU A 130 -2.43 9.06 10.69
CA LEU A 130 -3.48 8.31 9.98
C LEU A 130 -4.75 9.13 9.65
N PRO A 131 -5.22 10.05 10.51
CA PRO A 131 -6.33 10.95 10.16
C PRO A 131 -6.10 11.79 8.89
N LEU A 132 -4.85 12.14 8.57
CA LEU A 132 -4.53 12.93 7.37
C LEU A 132 -4.61 12.13 6.06
N LEU A 133 -4.78 10.80 6.12
CA LEU A 133 -4.84 9.96 4.92
C LEU A 133 -5.99 10.38 3.98
N ARG A 134 -7.15 10.74 4.54
CA ARG A 134 -8.27 11.24 3.73
C ARG A 134 -7.96 12.59 3.09
N GLU A 135 -7.31 13.48 3.83
CA GLU A 135 -6.99 14.82 3.34
C GLU A 135 -6.02 14.76 2.17
N ILE A 136 -4.96 13.94 2.28
CA ILE A 136 -3.98 13.81 1.19
C ILE A 136 -4.59 13.13 -0.04
N GLU A 137 -5.46 12.13 0.14
CA GLU A 137 -6.17 11.50 -0.98
C GLU A 137 -7.14 12.45 -1.67
N ASN A 138 -7.92 13.24 -0.91
CA ASN A 138 -8.79 14.26 -1.49
C ASN A 138 -8.00 15.35 -2.21
N LEU A 139 -6.85 15.77 -1.66
CA LEU A 139 -5.98 16.75 -2.30
C LEU A 139 -5.52 16.25 -3.68
N VAL A 140 -4.97 15.03 -3.73
CA VAL A 140 -4.49 14.44 -4.99
C VAL A 140 -5.64 14.17 -5.96
N ALA A 141 -6.76 13.61 -5.48
CA ALA A 141 -7.96 13.37 -6.26
C ALA A 141 -8.45 14.65 -6.97
N ASN A 142 -8.51 15.76 -6.24
CA ASN A 142 -8.88 17.07 -6.78
C ASN A 142 -7.87 17.59 -7.81
N LEU A 143 -6.56 17.43 -7.55
CA LEU A 143 -5.51 17.90 -8.46
C LEU A 143 -5.47 17.13 -9.79
N VAL A 144 -5.87 15.86 -9.79
CA VAL A 144 -5.88 15.00 -10.99
C VAL A 144 -7.29 14.75 -11.55
N GLU A 145 -8.29 15.46 -11.02
CA GLU A 145 -9.69 15.44 -11.47
C GLU A 145 -10.32 14.04 -11.49
N VAL A 146 -10.11 13.26 -10.42
CA VAL A 146 -10.73 11.93 -10.23
C VAL A 146 -11.50 11.87 -8.91
N ASP A 147 -12.48 10.96 -8.85
CA ASP A 147 -13.15 10.62 -7.60
C ASP A 147 -12.33 9.62 -6.78
N VAL A 148 -12.45 9.68 -5.45
CA VAL A 148 -12.00 8.58 -4.58
C VAL A 148 -12.91 7.36 -4.81
N PRO A 149 -12.37 6.20 -5.21
CA PRO A 149 -13.19 5.01 -5.48
C PRO A 149 -14.07 4.63 -4.29
N PHE A 150 -15.31 4.21 -4.54
CA PHE A 150 -16.25 3.87 -3.46
C PHE A 150 -15.72 2.75 -2.54
N ASN A 151 -14.91 1.86 -3.10
CA ASN A 151 -14.26 0.73 -2.44
C ASN A 151 -12.77 1.00 -2.10
N ASN A 152 -12.32 2.25 -2.14
CA ASN A 152 -10.95 2.60 -1.78
C ASN A 152 -10.62 2.14 -0.35
N TYR A 153 -9.37 1.75 -0.13
CA TYR A 153 -8.90 1.29 1.18
C TYR A 153 -9.03 2.41 2.21
N ILE A 154 -9.62 2.11 3.38
CA ILE A 154 -9.85 3.04 4.51
C ILE A 154 -10.83 4.17 4.19
N THR A 155 -10.56 5.00 3.20
CA THR A 155 -11.31 6.26 2.94
C THR A 155 -12.49 6.08 2.00
N GLY A 156 -12.57 4.94 1.31
CA GLY A 156 -13.69 4.60 0.43
C GLY A 156 -15.01 4.63 1.18
N TYR A 157 -16.08 5.03 0.47
CA TYR A 157 -17.42 5.11 1.03
C TYR A 157 -17.86 3.80 1.73
N THR A 158 -17.49 2.64 1.17
CA THR A 158 -17.90 1.34 1.70
C THR A 158 -16.92 0.70 2.69
N ALA A 159 -15.76 1.32 2.96
CA ALA A 159 -14.67 0.69 3.71
C ALA A 159 -15.05 0.31 5.16
N PHE A 160 -15.82 1.17 5.84
CA PHE A 160 -16.31 0.95 7.21
C PHE A 160 -17.83 0.80 7.26
N THR A 161 -18.39 0.06 6.30
CA THR A 161 -19.83 -0.18 6.20
C THR A 161 -20.17 -1.65 6.41
N HIS A 162 -21.18 -1.91 7.23
CA HIS A 162 -21.71 -3.25 7.46
C HIS A 162 -23.15 -3.35 7.00
N LYS A 163 -23.50 -4.41 6.26
CA LYS A 163 -24.88 -4.70 5.89
C LYS A 163 -25.60 -5.37 7.06
N ALA A 164 -26.77 -4.86 7.45
CA ALA A 164 -27.54 -5.45 8.54
C ALA A 164 -28.04 -6.86 8.25
N GLY A 165 -28.25 -7.60 9.34
CA GLY A 165 -28.44 -9.04 9.38
C GLY A 165 -27.57 -9.65 10.46
N ILE A 166 -27.19 -10.92 10.30
CA ILE A 166 -26.32 -11.64 11.25
C ILE A 166 -24.99 -10.91 11.54
N HIS A 167 -24.44 -10.18 10.56
CA HIS A 167 -23.19 -9.42 10.71
C HIS A 167 -23.35 -8.21 11.64
N ALA A 168 -24.48 -7.51 11.60
CA ALA A 168 -24.75 -6.38 12.51
C ALA A 168 -24.84 -6.85 13.96
N LYS A 169 -25.45 -8.00 14.24
CA LYS A 169 -25.53 -8.55 15.59
C LYS A 169 -24.15 -8.92 16.16
N ALA A 170 -23.27 -9.47 15.32
CA ALA A 170 -21.91 -9.81 15.72
C ALA A 170 -21.07 -8.57 16.06
N ILE A 171 -21.19 -7.50 15.28
CA ILE A 171 -20.43 -6.25 15.48
C ILE A 171 -20.97 -5.44 16.65
N LEU A 172 -22.30 -5.37 16.83
CA LEU A 172 -22.90 -4.74 18.02
C LEU A 172 -22.45 -5.41 19.33
N ASN A 173 -22.18 -6.71 19.29
CA ASN A 173 -21.67 -7.45 20.44
C ASN A 173 -20.16 -7.27 20.63
N ASN A 174 -19.38 -7.40 19.56
CA ASN A 174 -17.94 -7.15 19.57
C ASN A 174 -17.47 -6.69 18.17
N PRO A 175 -17.19 -5.40 17.97
CA PRO A 175 -16.80 -4.86 16.67
C PRO A 175 -15.54 -5.51 16.07
N SER A 176 -14.58 -5.90 16.93
CA SER A 176 -13.35 -6.59 16.51
C SER A 176 -13.57 -7.95 15.85
N THR A 177 -14.79 -8.51 15.90
CA THR A 177 -15.13 -9.77 15.23
C THR A 177 -14.97 -9.68 13.71
N TYR A 178 -15.22 -8.50 13.12
CA TYR A 178 -15.13 -8.28 11.66
C TYR A 178 -14.42 -6.99 11.27
N GLU A 179 -13.96 -6.18 12.22
CA GLU A 179 -13.25 -4.92 11.97
C GLU A 179 -11.75 -5.09 12.23
N ILE A 180 -10.99 -5.48 11.20
CA ILE A 180 -9.52 -5.57 11.26
C ILE A 180 -8.85 -4.19 11.32
N LEU A 181 -9.56 -3.15 10.86
CA LEU A 181 -9.15 -1.75 10.93
C LEU A 181 -10.09 -1.02 11.90
N ASP A 182 -9.54 -0.26 12.85
CA ASP A 182 -10.35 0.58 13.72
C ASP A 182 -10.56 1.94 13.04
N PRO A 183 -11.79 2.33 12.67
CA PRO A 183 -12.03 3.61 12.01
C PRO A 183 -11.60 4.81 12.85
N ALA A 184 -11.62 4.70 14.19
CA ALA A 184 -11.25 5.81 15.07
C ALA A 184 -9.77 6.21 14.88
N ASP A 185 -8.90 5.24 14.60
CA ASP A 185 -7.48 5.51 14.35
C ASP A 185 -7.25 6.30 13.06
N PHE A 186 -8.17 6.24 12.11
CA PHE A 186 -8.13 6.99 10.85
C PHE A 186 -8.96 8.28 10.91
N GLY A 187 -9.43 8.70 12.09
CA GLY A 187 -10.29 9.87 12.25
C GLY A 187 -11.68 9.69 11.63
N LEU A 188 -12.17 8.46 11.54
CA LEU A 188 -13.46 8.10 10.96
C LEU A 188 -14.37 7.48 12.03
N THR A 189 -15.67 7.42 11.74
CA THR A 189 -16.61 6.63 12.53
C THR A 189 -17.16 5.42 11.76
N ARG A 190 -17.60 4.39 12.47
CA ARG A 190 -18.24 3.20 11.87
C ARG A 190 -19.72 3.45 11.60
N TYR A 191 -20.25 2.77 10.58
CA TYR A 191 -21.69 2.78 10.30
C TYR A 191 -22.26 1.39 10.01
N VAL A 192 -23.43 1.11 10.56
CA VAL A 192 -24.19 -0.13 10.31
C VAL A 192 -25.43 0.21 9.47
N HIS A 193 -25.49 -0.28 8.24
CA HIS A 193 -26.65 -0.07 7.38
C HIS A 193 -27.80 -1.00 7.79
N VAL A 194 -28.76 -0.47 8.57
CA VAL A 194 -29.87 -1.24 9.16
C VAL A 194 -30.93 -1.72 8.16
N ALA A 195 -31.20 -1.01 7.04
CA ALA A 195 -32.01 -1.49 5.89
C ALA A 195 -32.06 -0.47 4.72
N HIS A 196 -32.40 -0.99 3.52
CA HIS A 196 -32.70 -0.34 2.21
C HIS A 196 -31.72 0.73 1.67
N ARG A 197 -31.81 1.00 0.34
CA ARG A 197 -30.97 1.98 -0.36
C ARG A 197 -31.27 3.38 0.18
N LEU A 198 -30.29 4.02 0.81
CA LEU A 198 -30.39 5.41 1.23
C LEU A 198 -30.34 6.31 -0.01
N THR A 199 -31.24 7.30 -0.07
CA THR A 199 -31.38 8.22 -1.21
C THR A 199 -31.45 9.67 -0.73
N GLY A 200 -30.95 10.59 -1.56
CA GLY A 200 -31.03 12.03 -1.33
C GLY A 200 -30.28 12.50 -0.06
N TRP A 201 -30.91 13.42 0.68
CA TRP A 201 -30.35 14.04 1.90
C TRP A 201 -29.83 13.02 2.92
N ASN A 202 -30.53 11.89 3.08
CA ASN A 202 -30.15 10.88 4.06
C ASN A 202 -28.78 10.28 3.75
N ALA A 203 -28.42 10.12 2.47
CA ALA A 203 -27.09 9.62 2.08
C ALA A 203 -25.99 10.66 2.35
N ILE A 204 -26.26 11.94 2.08
CA ILE A 204 -25.31 13.04 2.32
C ILE A 204 -25.07 13.26 3.81
N LYS A 205 -26.15 13.38 4.60
CA LYS A 205 -26.07 13.53 6.06
C LYS A 205 -25.29 12.37 6.68
N GLN A 206 -25.61 11.15 6.27
CA GLN A 206 -24.95 9.94 6.77
C GLN A 206 -23.44 9.96 6.48
N ARG A 207 -23.03 10.31 5.26
CA ARG A 207 -21.61 10.39 4.92
C ARG A 207 -20.91 11.51 5.70
N ALA A 208 -21.56 12.66 5.89
CA ALA A 208 -21.00 13.78 6.64
C ALA A 208 -20.79 13.47 8.13
N GLU A 209 -21.66 12.66 8.76
CA GLU A 209 -21.49 12.21 10.15
C GLU A 209 -20.39 11.13 10.31
N GLN A 210 -20.10 10.40 9.23
CA GLN A 210 -19.07 9.36 9.22
C GLN A 210 -17.64 9.92 9.12
N LEU A 211 -17.53 10.99 8.32
CA LEU A 211 -16.30 11.72 8.03
C LEU A 211 -15.92 12.66 9.17
#